data_AF-A0A7V5J0B6-F1
#
_entry.id   AF-A0A7V5J0B6-F1
#
_cell.length_a   1.000
_cell.length_b   1.000
_cell.length_c   1.000
_cell.angle_alpha   90.00
_cell.angle_beta   90.00
_cell.angle_gamma   90.00
#
_symmetry.space_group_name_H-M   'P 1'
#
loop_
_entity.id
_entity.type
_entity.pdbx_description
1 polymer ?
#
loop_
_entity_poly.entity_id
_entity_poly.type
_entity_poly.pdbx_seq_one_letter_code
_entity_poly.pdbx_strand_id
1 'polypeptide(L)'
;MFRYKLQRIRQKPLLATTLFFWSIYWLFNFLDKFFGGEKVSFWVGKDRLTQLTGFFGEIGITNPLVISGILILITLVEILAFYFYHKALINIFKGINPQKYFLKATVTSILLFSFFVAGDVVFGERGEVLEHTIYA
;
A
#
# COMPACT_ATOMS: atom_id res chain seq x y z
N MET A 1 -1.33 21.39 32.41
CA MET A 1 -0.08 20.85 31.83
C MET A 1 0.05 19.31 31.94
N PHE A 2 -0.40 18.67 33.03
CA PHE A 2 -0.27 17.22 33.26
C PHE A 2 -1.06 16.33 32.27
N ARG A 3 -2.30 16.70 31.93
CA ARG A 3 -3.13 16.00 30.91
C ARG A 3 -2.47 15.93 29.53
N TYR A 4 -1.76 16.98 29.13
CA TYR A 4 -1.07 17.06 27.84
C TYR A 4 0.12 16.09 27.74
N LYS A 5 0.90 15.94 28.83
CA LYS A 5 2.00 14.96 28.89
C LYS A 5 1.48 13.52 28.87
N LEU A 6 0.41 13.23 29.60
CA LEU A 6 -0.24 11.91 29.61
C LEU A 6 -0.81 11.53 28.23
N GLN A 7 -1.45 12.47 27.52
CA GLN A 7 -1.87 12.25 26.13
C GLN A 7 -0.69 11.97 25.21
N ARG A 8 0.42 12.70 25.35
CA ARG A 8 1.63 12.50 24.54
C ARG A 8 2.30 11.13 24.78
N ILE A 9 2.25 10.61 26.00
CA ILE A 9 2.78 9.28 26.35
C ILE A 9 1.88 8.18 25.81
N ARG A 10 0.55 8.34 25.90
CA ARG A 10 -0.43 7.37 25.40
C ARG A 10 -0.55 7.32 23.87
N GLN A 11 -0.30 8.43 23.17
CA GLN A 11 -0.37 8.49 21.70
C GLN A 11 0.84 7.87 21.00
N LYS A 12 2.02 7.83 21.65
CA LYS A 12 3.24 7.24 21.10
C LYS A 12 3.12 5.76 20.74
N PRO A 13 2.61 4.86 21.61
CA PRO A 13 2.47 3.45 21.27
C PRO A 13 1.45 3.25 20.14
N LEU A 14 0.30 3.95 20.17
CA LEU A 14 -0.69 3.87 19.10
C LEU A 14 -0.10 4.26 17.74
N LEU A 15 0.58 5.41 17.68
CA LEU A 15 1.22 5.87 16.44
C LEU A 15 2.31 4.89 15.98
N ALA A 16 3.13 4.37 16.90
CA ALA A 16 4.16 3.39 16.57
C ALA A 16 3.56 2.11 15.98
N THR A 17 2.50 1.57 16.59
CA THR A 17 1.78 0.39 16.08
C THR A 17 1.15 0.67 14.71
N THR A 18 0.51 1.82 14.52
CA THR A 18 -0.04 2.22 13.22
C THR A 18 1.06 2.30 12.15
N LEU A 19 2.16 2.98 12.42
CA LEU A 19 3.28 3.10 11.48
C LEU A 19 3.93 1.75 11.17
N PHE A 20 4.05 0.87 12.16
CA PHE A 20 4.57 -0.48 11.99
C PHE A 20 3.67 -1.31 11.09
N PHE A 21 2.37 -1.35 11.37
CA PHE A 21 1.37 -2.02 10.54
C PHE A 21 1.45 -1.54 9.08
N TRP A 22 1.38 -0.22 8.85
CA TRP A 22 1.42 0.34 7.50
C TRP A 22 2.76 0.11 6.80
N SER A 23 3.88 0.11 7.53
CA SER A 23 5.19 -0.24 6.95
C SER A 23 5.19 -1.68 6.46
N ILE A 24 4.69 -2.62 7.25
CA ILE A 24 4.60 -4.03 6.85
C ILE A 24 3.65 -4.18 5.67
N TYR A 25 2.48 -3.55 5.72
CA TYR A 25 1.51 -3.60 4.62
C TYR A 25 2.15 -3.21 3.29
N TRP A 26 2.78 -2.02 3.21
CA TRP A 26 3.41 -1.57 1.95
C TRP A 26 4.60 -2.43 1.55
N LEU A 27 5.38 -2.93 2.51
CA LEU A 27 6.49 -3.85 2.26
C LEU A 27 5.99 -5.10 1.53
N PHE A 28 5.00 -5.79 2.10
CA PHE A 28 4.45 -6.99 1.48
C PHE A 28 3.76 -6.68 0.15
N ASN A 29 3.10 -5.52 0.01
CA ASN A 29 2.39 -5.15 -1.22
C ASN A 29 3.32 -4.99 -2.43
N PHE A 30 4.48 -4.34 -2.25
CA PHE A 30 5.44 -4.22 -3.35
C PHE A 30 6.23 -5.52 -3.53
N LEU A 31 6.59 -6.23 -2.45
CA LEU A 31 7.29 -7.52 -2.55
C LEU A 31 6.46 -8.57 -3.29
N ASP A 32 5.14 -8.56 -3.13
CA ASP A 32 4.21 -9.41 -3.90
C ASP A 32 4.37 -9.22 -5.41
N LYS A 33 4.77 -8.02 -5.88
CA LYS A 33 5.00 -7.77 -7.32
C LYS A 33 6.33 -8.31 -7.82
N PHE A 34 7.29 -8.53 -6.92
CA PHE A 34 8.58 -9.14 -7.25
C PHE A 34 8.54 -10.67 -7.15
N PHE A 35 7.81 -11.20 -6.17
CA PHE A 35 7.75 -12.63 -5.88
C PHE A 35 6.48 -13.33 -6.39
N GLY A 36 5.42 -12.58 -6.69
CA GLY A 36 4.13 -13.11 -7.13
C GLY A 36 4.21 -13.87 -8.46
N GLY A 37 3.28 -14.82 -8.60
CA GLY A 37 3.30 -15.85 -9.65
C GLY A 37 4.07 -17.11 -9.22
N GLU A 38 4.15 -18.11 -10.11
CA GLU A 38 4.78 -19.42 -9.85
C GLU A 38 6.31 -19.37 -9.62
N LYS A 39 6.89 -18.19 -9.40
CA LYS A 39 8.34 -17.95 -9.36
C LYS A 39 8.98 -18.37 -8.04
N VAL A 40 8.22 -18.44 -6.94
CA VAL A 40 8.73 -18.71 -5.59
C VAL A 40 7.84 -19.73 -4.86
N SER A 41 8.38 -20.90 -4.54
CA SER A 41 7.62 -22.04 -3.97
C SER A 41 6.92 -21.76 -2.63
N PHE A 42 7.32 -20.73 -1.87
CA PHE A 42 6.71 -20.37 -0.58
C PHE A 42 5.81 -19.12 -0.65
N TRP A 43 5.62 -18.53 -1.84
CA TRP A 43 4.85 -17.31 -2.03
C TRP A 43 3.67 -17.55 -2.97
N VAL A 44 2.46 -17.60 -2.44
CA VAL A 44 1.23 -17.93 -3.18
C VAL A 44 0.54 -16.68 -3.75
N GLY A 45 1.32 -15.62 -3.99
CA GLY A 45 0.82 -14.35 -4.52
C GLY A 45 0.37 -14.44 -5.98
N LYS A 46 -0.64 -13.67 -6.37
CA LYS A 46 -1.11 -13.59 -7.77
C LYS A 46 -0.04 -12.89 -8.64
N ASP A 47 0.06 -13.31 -9.90
CA ASP A 47 0.84 -12.55 -10.88
C ASP A 47 0.10 -11.25 -11.24
N ARG A 48 0.59 -10.13 -10.72
CA ARG A 48 -0.02 -8.80 -10.87
C ARG A 48 0.07 -8.28 -12.30
N LEU A 49 1.04 -8.71 -13.10
CA LEU A 49 1.12 -8.31 -14.51
C LEU A 49 0.00 -8.97 -15.30
N THR A 50 -0.20 -10.27 -15.09
CA THR A 50 -1.29 -11.03 -15.70
C THR A 50 -2.65 -10.48 -15.27
N GLN A 51 -2.82 -10.17 -13.97
CA GLN A 51 -4.05 -9.56 -13.45
C GLN A 51 -4.35 -8.21 -14.12
N LEU A 52 -3.37 -7.29 -14.18
CA LEU A 52 -3.56 -6.00 -14.86
C LEU A 52 -3.81 -6.18 -16.35
N THR A 53 -3.19 -7.17 -16.99
CA THR A 53 -3.42 -7.46 -18.41
C THR A 53 -4.87 -7.87 -18.67
N GLY A 54 -5.48 -8.63 -17.76
CA GLY A 54 -6.91 -8.91 -17.80
C GLY A 54 -7.76 -7.64 -17.75
N PHE A 55 -7.56 -6.81 -16.72
CA PHE A 55 -8.33 -5.58 -16.52
C PHE A 55 -8.22 -4.59 -17.67
N PHE A 56 -6.98 -4.30 -18.11
CA PHE A 56 -6.76 -3.37 -19.21
C PHE A 56 -7.28 -3.92 -20.53
N GLY A 57 -7.28 -5.26 -20.71
CA GLY A 57 -7.88 -5.92 -21.86
C GLY A 57 -9.38 -5.66 -22.00
N GLU A 58 -10.12 -5.61 -20.89
CA GLU A 58 -11.58 -5.35 -20.89
C GLU A 58 -11.95 -3.96 -21.43
N ILE A 59 -11.07 -2.96 -21.21
CA ILE A 59 -11.23 -1.60 -21.73
C ILE A 59 -10.50 -1.36 -23.06
N GLY A 60 -10.01 -2.43 -23.70
CA GLY A 60 -9.36 -2.38 -25.02
C GLY A 60 -7.88 -1.96 -25.00
N ILE A 61 -7.25 -1.84 -23.83
CA ILE A 61 -5.82 -1.56 -23.70
C ILE A 61 -5.06 -2.89 -23.66
N THR A 62 -4.44 -3.26 -24.77
CA THR A 62 -3.70 -4.53 -24.90
C THR A 62 -2.20 -4.36 -25.01
N ASN A 63 -1.70 -3.12 -25.09
CA ASN A 63 -0.28 -2.86 -25.26
C ASN A 63 0.51 -3.25 -23.99
N PRO A 64 1.38 -4.28 -24.05
CA PRO A 64 2.09 -4.78 -22.87
C PRO A 64 3.04 -3.76 -22.23
N LEU A 65 3.58 -2.82 -23.02
CA LEU A 65 4.48 -1.78 -22.52
C LEU A 65 3.72 -0.77 -21.65
N VAL A 66 2.48 -0.44 -22.03
CA VAL A 66 1.62 0.47 -21.25
C VAL A 66 1.27 -0.17 -19.91
N ILE A 67 0.85 -1.43 -19.93
CA ILE A 67 0.42 -2.17 -18.74
C ILE A 67 1.60 -2.39 -17.79
N SER A 68 2.76 -2.78 -18.32
CA SER A 68 4.00 -2.92 -17.53
C SER A 68 4.45 -1.58 -16.95
N GLY A 69 4.34 -0.49 -17.71
CA GLY A 69 4.66 0.86 -17.26
C GLY A 69 3.79 1.31 -16.09
N ILE A 70 2.48 1.02 -16.15
CA ILE A 70 1.53 1.29 -15.06
C ILE A 70 1.91 0.46 -13.82
N LEU A 71 2.21 -0.83 -13.98
CA LEU A 71 2.63 -1.69 -12.86
C LEU A 71 3.91 -1.18 -12.19
N ILE A 72 4.90 -0.76 -12.98
CA ILE A 72 6.15 -0.15 -12.46
C ILE A 72 5.82 1.12 -11.69
N LEU A 73 4.98 2.00 -12.25
CA LEU A 73 4.59 3.25 -11.57
C LEU A 73 3.92 2.98 -10.23
N ILE A 74 2.95 2.06 -10.19
CA ILE A 74 2.29 1.64 -8.95
C ILE A 74 3.33 1.13 -7.94
N THR A 75 4.21 0.22 -8.37
CA THR A 75 5.26 -0.35 -7.52
C THR A 75 6.18 0.72 -6.94
N LEU A 76 6.57 1.72 -7.74
CA LEU A 76 7.41 2.83 -7.27
C LEU A 76 6.71 3.66 -6.20
N VAL A 77 5.41 3.95 -6.38
CA VAL A 77 4.63 4.71 -5.40
C VAL A 77 4.44 3.91 -4.11
N GLU A 78 4.27 2.58 -4.17
CA GLU A 78 4.22 1.70 -3.00
C GLU A 78 5.54 1.68 -2.23
N ILE A 79 6.68 1.60 -2.94
CA ILE A 79 8.01 1.69 -2.33
C ILE A 79 8.19 3.03 -1.62
N LEU A 80 7.70 4.13 -2.22
CA LEU A 80 7.71 5.45 -1.58
C LEU A 80 6.83 5.50 -0.33
N ALA A 81 5.63 4.91 -0.37
CA ALA A 81 4.75 4.81 0.79
C ALA A 81 5.43 4.02 1.93
N PHE A 82 6.00 2.85 1.62
CA PHE A 82 6.81 2.07 2.56
C PHE A 82 7.94 2.90 3.17
N TYR A 83 8.74 3.56 2.33
CA TYR A 83 9.86 4.38 2.77
C TYR A 83 9.40 5.46 3.76
N PHE A 84 8.31 6.17 3.47
CA PHE A 84 7.82 7.22 4.36
C PHE A 84 7.26 6.68 5.69
N TYR A 85 6.47 5.60 5.68
CA TYR A 85 5.99 4.96 6.92
C TYR A 85 7.16 4.43 7.76
N HIS A 86 8.10 3.74 7.13
CA HIS A 86 9.25 3.18 7.81
C HIS A 86 10.17 4.27 8.37
N LYS A 87 10.36 5.37 7.63
CA LYS A 87 11.13 6.52 8.12
C LYS A 87 10.44 7.22 9.28
N ALA A 88 9.11 7.37 9.24
CA ALA A 88 8.34 7.90 10.36
C ALA A 88 8.47 7.01 11.60
N LEU A 89 8.45 5.69 11.43
CA LEU A 89 8.63 4.71 12.49
C LEU A 89 10.02 4.84 13.15
N ILE A 90 11.08 4.89 12.33
CA ILE A 90 12.45 5.12 12.81
C ILE A 90 12.55 6.44 13.59
N ASN A 91 11.89 7.51 13.12
CA ASN A 91 11.90 8.79 13.80
C ASN A 91 11.29 8.69 15.21
N ILE A 92 10.22 7.92 15.41
CA ILE A 92 9.66 7.68 16.76
C ILE A 92 10.70 7.06 17.68
N PHE A 93 11.38 6.00 17.24
CA PHE A 93 12.40 5.32 18.04
C PHE A 93 13.62 6.21 18.31
N LYS A 94 13.93 7.13 17.40
CA LYS A 94 15.00 8.13 17.57
C LYS A 94 14.57 9.37 18.38
N GLY A 95 13.32 9.46 18.83
CA GLY A 95 12.78 10.64 19.50
C GLY A 95 12.63 11.88 18.61
N ILE A 96 12.71 11.72 17.28
CA ILE A 96 12.54 12.76 16.27
C ILE A 96 11.05 12.89 15.92
N ASN A 97 10.58 14.09 15.60
CA ASN A 97 9.18 14.29 15.19
C ASN A 97 8.84 13.46 13.92
N PRO A 98 7.91 12.48 13.98
CA PRO A 98 7.55 11.65 12.83
C PRO A 98 6.54 12.31 11.89
N GLN A 99 5.88 13.41 12.30
CA GLN A 99 4.69 13.98 11.63
C GLN A 99 4.90 14.27 10.14
N LYS A 100 6.05 14.82 9.76
CA LYS A 100 6.35 15.14 8.35
C LYS A 100 6.34 13.90 7.47
N TYR A 101 6.96 12.82 7.93
CA TYR A 101 7.03 11.56 7.17
C TYR A 101 5.71 10.80 7.25
N PHE A 102 5.03 10.83 8.39
CA PHE A 102 3.69 10.27 8.53
C PHE A 102 2.70 10.92 7.55
N LEU A 103 2.65 12.25 7.49
CA LEU A 103 1.77 12.96 6.57
C LEU A 103 2.06 12.62 5.11
N LYS A 104 3.35 12.60 4.71
CA LYS A 104 3.75 12.18 3.36
C LYS A 104 3.28 10.76 3.06
N ALA A 105 3.50 9.84 3.98
CA ALA A 105 3.10 8.44 3.83
C ALA A 105 1.58 8.31 3.66
N THR A 106 0.80 9.00 4.51
CA THR A 106 -0.65 9.00 4.46
C THR A 106 -1.18 9.59 3.15
N VAL A 107 -0.65 10.72 2.69
CA VAL A 107 -1.03 11.31 1.40
C VAL A 107 -0.71 10.36 0.25
N THR A 108 0.48 9.76 0.24
CA THR A 108 0.86 8.77 -0.79
C THR A 108 -0.10 7.57 -0.80
N SER A 109 -0.45 7.03 0.38
CA SER A 109 -1.43 5.94 0.49
C SER A 109 -2.81 6.35 0.01
N ILE A 110 -3.30 7.53 0.39
CA ILE A 110 -4.61 8.02 -0.05
C ILE A 110 -4.67 8.10 -1.56
N LEU A 111 -3.62 8.64 -2.21
CA LEU A 111 -3.57 8.73 -3.67
C LEU A 111 -3.58 7.33 -4.31
N LEU A 112 -2.80 6.40 -3.77
CA LEU A 112 -2.74 5.03 -4.31
C LEU A 112 -4.07 4.28 -4.13
N PHE A 113 -4.68 4.36 -2.94
CA PHE A 113 -5.99 3.78 -2.70
C PHE A 113 -7.08 4.43 -3.56
N SER A 114 -7.03 5.75 -3.76
CA SER A 114 -7.97 6.44 -4.66
C SER A 114 -7.84 5.95 -6.10
N PHE A 115 -6.60 5.70 -6.55
CA PHE A 115 -6.34 5.11 -7.86
C PHE A 115 -6.94 3.69 -7.96
N PHE A 116 -6.74 2.84 -6.95
CA PHE A 116 -7.33 1.49 -6.96
C PHE A 116 -8.85 1.52 -6.91
N VAL A 117 -9.45 2.35 -6.05
CA VAL A 117 -10.91 2.53 -6.00
C VAL A 117 -11.47 3.00 -7.34
N ALA A 118 -10.78 3.91 -8.03
CA ALA A 118 -11.17 4.33 -9.38
C ALA A 118 -11.07 3.17 -10.38
N GLY A 119 -10.02 2.35 -10.27
CA GLY A 119 -9.87 1.12 -11.03
C GLY A 119 -11.05 0.17 -10.83
N ASP A 120 -11.45 -0.10 -9.59
CA ASP A 120 -12.58 -0.99 -9.28
C ASP A 120 -13.89 -0.53 -9.94
N VAL A 121 -14.11 0.79 -10.02
CA VAL A 121 -15.28 1.37 -10.69
C VAL A 121 -15.19 1.21 -12.22
N VAL A 122 -14.00 1.37 -12.80
CA VAL A 122 -13.78 1.31 -14.26
C VAL A 122 -13.78 -0.12 -14.79
N PHE A 123 -13.13 -1.05 -14.07
CA PHE A 123 -12.98 -2.44 -14.49
C PHE A 123 -14.10 -3.35 -13.97
N GLY A 124 -15.00 -2.84 -13.12
CA GLY A 124 -16.20 -3.59 -12.72
C GLY A 124 -15.96 -4.79 -11.81
N GLU A 125 -14.72 -5.10 -11.44
CA GLU A 125 -14.42 -6.06 -10.37
C GLU A 125 -14.79 -5.47 -9.01
N ARG A 126 -16.03 -5.75 -8.62
CA ARG A 126 -16.51 -5.54 -7.26
C ARG A 126 -16.09 -6.68 -6.30
N GLY A 127 -15.45 -7.74 -6.84
CA GLY A 127 -15.14 -9.00 -6.15
C GLY A 127 -14.20 -8.83 -4.97
N GLU A 128 -12.98 -8.32 -5.16
CA GLU A 128 -11.99 -8.26 -4.05
C GLU A 128 -12.45 -7.35 -2.88
N VAL A 129 -13.26 -6.31 -3.12
CA VAL A 129 -13.79 -5.44 -2.05
C VAL A 129 -15.09 -5.98 -1.42
N LEU A 130 -16.00 -6.60 -2.18
CA LEU A 130 -17.20 -7.25 -1.61
C LEU A 130 -16.91 -8.61 -0.95
N GLU A 131 -15.92 -9.37 -1.42
CA GLU A 131 -15.53 -10.65 -0.80
C GLU A 131 -15.02 -10.44 0.62
N HIS A 132 -14.30 -9.34 0.89
CA HIS A 132 -13.90 -8.96 2.25
C HIS A 132 -15.03 -8.37 3.12
N THR A 133 -16.22 -8.11 2.57
CA THR A 133 -17.36 -7.53 3.31
C THR A 133 -18.52 -8.54 3.51
N ILE A 134 -18.67 -9.54 2.63
CA ILE A 134 -19.76 -10.55 2.70
C ILE A 134 -19.30 -11.88 3.34
N TYR A 135 -18.00 -12.24 3.26
CA TYR A 135 -17.48 -13.49 3.84
C TYR A 135 -16.81 -13.33 5.21
N ALA A 136 -17.07 -12.22 5.91
CA ALA A 136 -16.62 -12.01 7.29
C ALA A 136 -17.72 -12.36 8.31
#